data_AF-A0A353Z857-F1
#
_entry.id   AF-A0A353Z857-F1
#
_cell.length_a   1.000
_cell.length_b   1.000
_cell.length_c   1.000
_cell.angle_alpha   90.00
_cell.angle_beta   90.00
_cell.angle_gamma   90.00
#
_symmetry.space_group_name_H-M   'P 1'
#
loop_
_entity.id
_entity.type
_entity.pdbx_description
1 polymer ?
#
loop_
_entity_poly.entity_id
_entity_poly.type
_entity_poly.pdbx_seq_one_letter_code
_entity_poly.pdbx_strand_id
1 'polypeptide(L)' 'MAGQGEFEVEGLVRLQTRQLSKRDCVCSNEAVFYPPLSQVENSQPVFTRQLSYSGGAGGAQWKTINRRSAFLATFER' A
#
# COMPACT_ATOMS: atom_id res chain seq x y z
N MET A 1 -0.70 4.30 -14.56
CA MET A 1 -1.67 4.13 -13.46
C MET A 1 -1.74 5.44 -12.68
N ALA A 2 -2.94 5.97 -12.43
CA ALA A 2 -3.11 6.97 -11.38
C ALA A 2 -2.94 6.21 -10.06
N GLY A 3 -2.03 6.61 -9.17
CA GLY A 3 -1.61 5.85 -7.98
C GLY A 3 -2.68 5.65 -6.89
N GLN A 4 -3.89 5.30 -7.28
CA GLN A 4 -5.05 5.00 -6.46
C GLN A 4 -5.45 3.55 -6.75
N GLY A 5 -5.62 2.78 -5.69
CA GLY A 5 -6.11 1.40 -5.76
C GLY A 5 -7.04 1.14 -4.59
N GLU A 6 -8.14 0.46 -4.88
CA GLU A 6 -9.10 0.01 -3.89
C GLU A 6 -9.36 -1.48 -4.11
N PHE A 7 -9.33 -2.23 -3.01
CA PHE A 7 -9.61 -3.66 -2.99
C PHE A 7 -10.32 -4.00 -1.69
N GLU A 8 -11.45 -4.66 -1.78
CA GLU A 8 -12.25 -5.04 -0.62
C GLU A 8 -12.81 -6.45 -0.81
N VAL A 9 -12.72 -7.23 0.25
CA VAL A 9 -13.39 -8.50 0.42
C VAL A 9 -14.11 -8.41 1.76
N GLU A 10 -15.43 -8.44 1.73
CA GLU A 10 -16.28 -8.21 2.89
C GLU A 10 -15.88 -9.14 4.06
N GLY A 11 -15.73 -8.54 5.25
CA GLY A 11 -15.35 -9.25 6.46
C GLY A 11 -13.90 -9.75 6.55
N LEU A 12 -13.11 -9.63 5.47
CA LEU A 12 -11.77 -10.23 5.41
C LEU A 12 -10.65 -9.22 5.12
N VAL A 13 -10.72 -8.45 4.03
CA VAL A 13 -9.67 -7.52 3.60
C VAL A 13 -10.29 -6.20 3.18
N ARG A 14 -9.65 -5.09 3.55
CA ARG A 14 -9.88 -3.80 2.90
C ARG A 14 -8.56 -3.09 2.69
N LEU A 15 -8.31 -2.64 1.47
CA LEU A 15 -7.12 -1.93 1.05
C LEU A 15 -7.55 -0.71 0.24
N GLN A 16 -7.05 0.46 0.63
CA GLN A 16 -7.28 1.73 -0.02
C GLN A 16 -5.98 2.52 -0.06
N THR A 17 -5.58 2.93 -1.26
CA THR A 17 -4.39 3.74 -1.48
C THR A 17 -4.75 5.04 -2.21
N ARG A 18 -3.86 6.02 -2.09
CA ARG A 18 -3.87 7.22 -2.91
C ARG A 18 -2.45 7.56 -3.35
N GLN A 19 -2.36 8.42 -4.36
CA GLN A 19 -1.07 8.93 -4.79
C GLN A 19 -0.42 9.75 -3.67
N LEU A 20 0.91 9.65 -3.59
CA LEU A 20 1.70 10.54 -2.73
C LEU A 20 1.53 12.00 -3.16
N SER A 21 1.52 12.88 -2.18
CA SER A 21 1.42 14.33 -2.36
C SER A 21 2.58 15.02 -1.66
N LYS A 22 2.83 16.29 -1.98
CA LYS A 22 3.86 17.10 -1.30
C LYS A 22 3.65 17.17 0.22
N ARG A 23 2.41 17.01 0.69
CA ARG A 23 2.06 17.04 2.13
C ARG A 23 2.45 15.76 2.87
N ASP A 24 2.81 14.70 2.15
CA ASP A 24 3.24 13.42 2.75
C ASP A 24 4.75 13.41 3.05
N CYS A 25 5.46 14.48 2.75
CA CYS A 25 6.85 14.64 3.13
C CYS A 25 6.97 14.90 4.64
N VAL A 26 7.86 14.16 5.32
CA VAL A 26 8.11 14.30 6.77
C VAL A 26 9.42 15.04 7.00
N CYS A 27 10.50 14.66 6.30
CA CYS A 27 11.86 15.16 6.58
C CYS A 27 12.60 15.72 5.37
N SER A 28 11.97 15.81 4.19
CA SER A 28 12.55 16.25 2.90
C SER A 28 13.68 15.40 2.32
N ASN A 29 14.31 14.53 3.12
CA ASN A 29 15.35 13.60 2.70
C ASN A 29 14.83 12.20 2.37
N GLU A 30 13.52 12.05 2.15
CA GLU A 30 12.94 10.74 1.90
C GLU A 30 13.10 10.32 0.45
N ALA A 31 13.87 9.27 0.25
CA ALA A 31 13.94 8.55 -1.00
C ALA A 31 13.26 7.18 -0.84
N VAL A 32 12.79 6.63 -1.96
CA VAL A 32 12.45 5.22 -2.01
C VAL A 32 13.75 4.42 -1.94
N PHE A 33 14.12 3.97 -0.75
CA PHE A 33 15.37 3.26 -0.54
C PHE A 33 15.29 1.79 -0.94
N TYR A 34 14.15 1.15 -0.68
CA TYR A 34 13.90 -0.24 -1.05
C TYR A 34 12.85 -0.30 -2.17
N PRO A 35 13.20 -0.77 -3.38
CA PRO A 35 12.21 -1.08 -4.40
C PRO A 35 11.40 -2.33 -4.00
N PRO A 36 10.31 -2.65 -4.72
CA PRO A 36 9.59 -3.91 -4.53
C PRO A 36 10.53 -5.11 -4.59
N LEU A 37 10.36 -6.06 -3.65
CA LEU A 37 11.19 -7.26 -3.57
C LEU A 37 10.86 -8.29 -4.67
N SER A 38 9.64 -8.21 -5.22
CA SER A 38 9.19 -9.06 -6.33
C SER A 38 9.39 -8.32 -7.66
N GLN A 39 9.65 -9.08 -8.73
CA GLN A 39 9.65 -8.53 -10.09
C GLN A 39 8.23 -8.07 -10.44
N VAL A 40 8.12 -6.78 -10.78
CA VAL A 40 6.85 -6.11 -11.10
C VAL A 40 7.09 -5.04 -12.16
N GLU A 41 6.05 -4.71 -12.90
CA GLU A 41 6.05 -3.60 -13.84
C GLU A 41 5.33 -2.37 -13.26
N ASN A 42 5.72 -1.18 -13.75
CA ASN A 42 5.04 0.08 -13.44
C ASN A 42 4.87 0.38 -11.95
N SER A 43 5.84 -0.02 -11.11
CA SER A 43 5.75 0.18 -9.66
C SER A 43 5.80 1.66 -9.28
N GLN A 44 4.88 2.10 -8.45
CA GLN A 44 4.81 3.47 -7.94
C GLN A 44 4.63 3.47 -6.41
N PRO A 45 5.40 4.27 -5.66
CA PRO A 45 5.15 4.42 -4.23
C PRO A 45 3.83 5.16 -4.00
N VAL A 46 3.02 4.65 -3.07
CA VAL A 46 1.68 5.18 -2.76
C VAL A 46 1.47 5.37 -1.27
N PHE A 47 0.48 6.19 -0.92
CA PHE A 47 0.06 6.41 0.45
C PHE A 47 -1.09 5.45 0.79
N THR A 48 -0.91 4.63 1.82
CA THR A 48 -1.95 3.75 2.36
C THR A 48 -2.92 4.58 3.21
N ARG A 49 -4.16 4.72 2.75
CA ARG A 49 -5.25 5.32 3.54
C ARG A 49 -5.72 4.33 4.58
N GLN A 50 -6.03 3.11 4.14
CA GLN A 50 -6.44 2.03 5.00
C GLN A 50 -5.96 0.70 4.43
N LEU A 51 -5.46 -0.15 5.31
CA LEU A 51 -5.22 -1.55 5.04
C LEU A 51 -5.63 -2.32 6.29
N SER A 52 -6.62 -3.20 6.16
CA SER A 52 -7.09 -4.06 7.25
C SER A 52 -7.26 -5.48 6.75
N TYR A 53 -6.88 -6.42 7.60
CA TYR A 53 -7.08 -7.84 7.40
C TYR A 53 -7.61 -8.47 8.69
N SER A 54 -8.62 -9.31 8.52
CA SER A 54 -9.28 -10.04 9.60
C SER A 54 -9.46 -11.50 9.19
N GLY A 55 -8.37 -12.26 9.10
CA GLY A 55 -8.39 -13.65 8.64
C GLY A 55 -7.17 -14.46 9.07
N GLY A 56 -7.23 -15.78 8.83
CA GLY A 56 -6.12 -16.71 9.04
C GLY A 56 -6.24 -17.61 10.27
N ALA A 57 -5.46 -18.71 10.25
CA ALA A 57 -5.33 -19.60 11.40
C ALA A 57 -4.70 -18.85 12.58
N GLY A 58 -5.39 -18.82 13.72
CA GLY A 58 -4.95 -18.09 14.93
C GLY A 58 -5.58 -16.70 15.14
N GLY A 59 -6.54 -16.28 14.30
CA GLY A 59 -7.34 -15.08 14.55
C GLY A 59 -6.56 -13.76 14.40
N ALA A 60 -5.52 -13.74 13.56
CA ALA A 60 -4.72 -12.55 13.34
C ALA A 60 -5.55 -11.42 12.74
N GLN A 61 -5.51 -10.26 13.39
CA GLN A 61 -6.14 -9.03 12.92
C GLN A 61 -5.10 -7.93 12.92
N TRP A 62 -4.99 -7.22 11.81
CA TRP A 62 -4.08 -6.09 11.72
C TRP A 62 -4.69 -4.96 10.88
N LYS A 63 -4.36 -3.73 11.27
CA LYS A 63 -4.89 -2.52 10.68
C LYS A 63 -3.80 -1.46 10.59
N THR A 64 -3.60 -0.95 9.39
CA THR A 64 -2.67 0.13 9.07
C THR A 64 -3.45 1.27 8.45
N ILE A 65 -3.26 2.48 8.98
CA ILE A 65 -3.97 3.68 8.54
C ILE A 65 -2.94 4.80 8.36
N ASN A 66 -3.07 5.55 7.27
CA ASN A 66 -2.27 6.75 6.97
C ASN A 66 -0.75 6.51 7.01
N ARG A 67 -0.25 5.56 6.22
CA ARG A 67 1.17 5.23 6.14
C ARG A 67 1.74 5.33 4.72
N ARG A 68 3.01 5.68 4.61
CA ARG A 68 3.81 5.60 3.37
C ARG A 68 4.59 4.29 3.34
N SER A 69 3.89 3.19 3.10
CA SER A 69 4.48 1.85 3.28
C SER A 69 4.07 0.87 2.19
N ALA A 70 3.65 1.37 1.02
CA ALA A 70 3.11 0.54 -0.03
C ALA A 70 3.55 0.99 -1.42
N PHE A 71 3.54 0.03 -2.34
CA PHE A 71 3.69 0.23 -3.77
C PHE A 71 2.43 -0.27 -4.47
N LEU A 72 2.05 0.41 -5.54
CA LEU A 72 1.08 -0.08 -6.52
C LEU A 72 1.86 -0.48 -7.78
N ALA A 73 1.67 -1.69 -8.28
CA ALA A 73 2.40 -2.22 -9.41
C ALA A 73 1.57 -3.26 -10.17
N THR A 74 1.97 -3.58 -11.39
CA THR A 74 1.46 -4.73 -12.14
C THR A 74 2.36 -5.92 -11.88
N PHE A 75 1.78 -7.03 -11.43
CA PHE A 75 2.51 -8.29 -11.30
C PHE A 75 2.49 -9.00 -12.66
N GLU A 76 3.65 -9.49 -13.09
CA GLU A 76 3.72 -10.40 -14.25
C GLU A 76 2.98 -11.70 -13.92
N ARG A 77 2.34 -12.30 -14.92
CA ARG A 77 1.51 -13.51 -14.76
C ARG A 77 2.36 -14.78 -14.79
#